data_AF-A0A1S8TP61-F1
#
_entry.id   AF-A0A1S8TP61-F1
#
_cell.length_a   1.000
_cell.length_b   1.000
_cell.length_c   1.000
_cell.angle_alpha   90.00
_cell.angle_beta   90.00
_cell.angle_gamma   90.00
#
_symmetry.space_group_name_H-M   'P 1'
#
loop_
_entity.id
_entity.type
_entity.pdbx_description
1 polymer ?
#
loop_
_entity_poly.entity_id
_entity_poly.type
_entity_poly.pdbx_seq_one_letter_code
_entity_poly.pdbx_strand_id
1 'polypeptide(L)'
;MRERNLLLVISAGFITGCIQISIIIGLLVIPKLIFNSTAANSFLENEVRKEAVAINDGQYGKSDDNAFFKKKQGDKNDSSNEVIIYNGITIDEGIKSNESIVSKAIQLTKNAKSDREKAKILYTWIGSNIKYDDNKAQKVLNGKDANDMPESGAICAFENKSGICFDKACLYVAMSRAVDLKVRLIGGQILDENGQYLGHAWNQAYIKEENKWINVDSTFYEGGNYYFDSEFFDDHKAEDIAGEW
;
A
#
# COMPACT_ATOMS: atom_id res chain seq x y z
N MET A 1 0.44 34.13 -56.35
CA MET A 1 1.69 33.43 -55.95
C MET A 1 2.17 33.77 -54.52
N ARG A 2 1.85 34.94 -53.95
CA ARG A 2 2.41 35.41 -52.67
C ARG A 2 1.82 34.72 -51.41
N GLU A 3 0.56 34.26 -51.46
CA GLU A 3 -0.13 33.69 -50.29
C GLU A 3 0.22 32.21 -50.00
N ARG A 4 0.52 31.41 -51.03
CA ARG A 4 0.95 30.00 -50.85
C ARG A 4 2.32 29.88 -50.18
N ASN A 5 3.19 30.88 -50.34
CA ASN A 5 4.52 30.88 -49.74
C ASN A 5 4.48 31.28 -48.25
N LEU A 6 3.49 32.08 -47.82
CA LEU A 6 3.36 32.48 -46.42
C LEU A 6 2.86 31.33 -45.53
N LEU A 7 1.90 30.54 -46.03
CA LEU A 7 1.39 29.35 -45.33
C LEU A 7 2.48 28.27 -45.15
N LEU A 8 3.34 28.06 -46.16
CA LEU A 8 4.45 27.11 -46.09
C LEU A 8 5.54 27.54 -45.08
N VAL A 9 5.81 28.84 -44.97
CA VAL A 9 6.80 29.38 -44.00
C VAL A 9 6.27 29.29 -42.57
N ILE A 10 4.98 29.53 -42.35
CA ILE A 10 4.35 29.40 -41.02
C ILE A 10 4.27 27.93 -40.57
N SER A 11 3.92 27.00 -41.47
CA SER A 11 3.89 25.56 -41.14
C SER A 11 5.30 25.01 -40.87
N ALA A 12 6.31 25.45 -41.61
CA ALA A 12 7.69 25.03 -41.38
C ALA A 12 8.24 25.53 -40.03
N GLY A 13 7.88 26.75 -39.60
CA GLY A 13 8.28 27.32 -38.31
C GLY A 13 7.62 26.64 -37.10
N PHE A 14 6.37 26.18 -37.22
CA PHE A 14 5.70 25.42 -36.16
C PHE A 14 6.28 24.01 -36.00
N ILE A 15 6.58 23.33 -37.11
CA ILE A 15 7.14 21.97 -37.08
C ILE A 15 8.54 21.98 -36.47
N THR A 16 9.40 22.94 -36.83
CA THR A 16 10.75 23.03 -36.25
C THR A 16 10.73 23.44 -34.78
N GLY A 17 9.82 24.32 -34.35
CA GLY A 17 9.64 24.70 -32.95
C GLY A 17 9.16 23.56 -32.05
N CYS A 18 8.17 22.77 -32.50
CA CYS A 18 7.70 21.59 -31.75
C CYS A 18 8.75 20.49 -31.63
N ILE A 19 9.58 20.30 -32.66
CA ILE A 19 10.67 19.32 -32.66
C ILE A 19 11.77 19.77 -31.68
N GLN A 20 12.16 21.05 -31.66
CA GLN A 20 13.18 21.55 -30.73
C GLN A 20 12.74 21.49 -29.26
N ILE A 21 11.47 21.80 -28.96
CA ILE A 21 10.93 21.71 -27.59
C ILE A 21 10.87 20.25 -27.11
N SER A 22 10.48 19.31 -27.99
CA SER A 22 10.42 17.88 -27.65
C SER A 22 11.81 17.29 -27.38
N ILE A 23 12.84 17.72 -28.13
CA ILE A 23 14.23 17.31 -27.91
C ILE A 23 14.78 17.88 -26.60
N ILE A 24 14.46 19.12 -26.24
CA ILE A 24 14.90 19.74 -24.98
C ILE A 24 14.23 19.11 -23.76
N ILE A 25 12.92 18.80 -23.82
CA ILE A 25 12.23 18.06 -22.75
C ILE A 25 12.81 16.65 -22.61
N GLY A 26 13.07 15.96 -23.72
CA GLY A 26 13.77 14.66 -23.72
C GLY A 26 15.14 14.75 -23.04
N LEU A 27 15.94 15.76 -23.37
CA LEU A 27 17.27 15.97 -22.77
C LEU A 27 17.23 16.35 -21.28
N LEU A 28 16.16 16.97 -20.78
CA LEU A 28 16.05 17.35 -19.36
C LEU A 28 15.39 16.26 -18.48
N VAL A 29 14.51 15.45 -19.06
CA VAL A 29 13.72 14.45 -18.31
C VAL A 29 14.40 13.07 -18.34
N ILE A 30 15.02 12.68 -19.45
CA ILE A 30 15.67 11.36 -19.59
C ILE A 30 16.82 11.19 -18.60
N PRO A 31 17.73 12.17 -18.38
CA PRO A 31 18.79 12.02 -17.37
C PRO A 31 18.24 11.89 -15.95
N LYS A 32 17.14 12.58 -15.59
CA LYS A 32 16.50 12.45 -14.27
C LYS A 32 15.82 11.10 -14.08
N LEU A 33 15.16 10.57 -15.11
CA LEU A 33 14.57 9.23 -15.08
C LEU A 33 15.64 8.15 -14.96
N ILE A 34 16.74 8.27 -15.70
CA ILE A 34 17.86 7.31 -15.63
C ILE A 34 18.58 7.44 -14.28
N PHE A 35 18.80 8.64 -13.75
CA PHE A 35 19.45 8.82 -12.45
C PHE A 35 18.56 8.34 -11.29
N ASN A 36 17.25 8.57 -11.36
CA ASN A 36 16.30 8.07 -10.36
C ASN A 36 16.14 6.53 -10.45
N SER A 37 16.12 5.97 -11.66
CA SER A 37 16.06 4.52 -11.86
C SER A 37 17.36 3.84 -11.43
N THR A 38 18.55 4.40 -11.71
CA THR A 38 19.82 3.81 -11.24
C THR A 38 19.98 3.93 -9.73
N ALA A 39 19.53 5.03 -9.11
CA ALA A 39 19.49 5.16 -7.66
C ALA A 39 18.47 4.20 -7.03
N ALA A 40 17.28 4.06 -7.60
CA ALA A 40 16.27 3.10 -7.15
C ALA A 40 16.76 1.65 -7.33
N ASN A 41 17.36 1.32 -8.47
CA ASN A 41 17.86 -0.02 -8.77
C ASN A 41 19.06 -0.38 -7.89
N SER A 42 19.96 0.57 -7.60
CA SER A 42 21.08 0.32 -6.68
C SER A 42 20.65 0.30 -5.21
N PHE A 43 19.57 0.99 -4.85
CA PHE A 43 18.96 0.87 -3.52
C PHE A 43 18.27 -0.49 -3.37
N LEU A 44 17.42 -0.86 -4.33
CA LEU A 44 16.75 -2.16 -4.41
C LEU A 44 17.77 -3.31 -4.43
N GLU A 45 18.81 -3.24 -5.26
CA GLU A 45 19.85 -4.28 -5.36
C GLU A 45 20.67 -4.42 -4.05
N ASN A 46 20.91 -3.32 -3.32
CA ASN A 46 21.58 -3.37 -2.02
C ASN A 46 20.67 -3.84 -0.88
N GLU A 47 19.35 -3.65 -1.00
CA GLU A 47 18.34 -4.10 -0.04
C GLU A 47 18.06 -5.59 -0.23
N VAL A 48 17.83 -6.02 -1.49
CA VAL A 48 17.73 -7.43 -1.91
C VAL A 48 18.99 -8.23 -1.54
N ARG A 49 20.18 -7.64 -1.70
CA ARG A 49 21.43 -8.32 -1.30
C ARG A 49 21.56 -8.48 0.22
N LYS A 50 20.98 -7.58 1.02
CA LYS A 50 20.93 -7.73 2.48
C LYS A 50 19.94 -8.82 2.89
N GLU A 51 18.81 -8.94 2.21
CA GLU A 51 17.84 -10.02 2.42
C GLU A 51 18.38 -11.39 2.00
N ALA A 52 19.06 -11.50 0.85
CA ALA A 52 19.64 -12.76 0.38
C ALA A 52 20.81 -13.27 1.26
N VAL A 53 21.52 -12.38 1.95
CA VAL A 53 22.58 -12.78 2.89
C VAL A 53 22.00 -13.25 4.23
N ALA A 54 20.84 -12.75 4.65
CA ALA A 54 20.18 -13.17 5.90
C ALA A 54 19.50 -14.55 5.82
N ILE A 55 19.13 -15.01 4.62
CA ILE A 55 18.42 -16.29 4.39
C ILE A 55 19.37 -17.51 4.30
N ASN A 56 20.70 -17.29 4.21
CA ASN A 56 21.65 -18.38 3.99
C ASN A 56 22.06 -19.20 5.23
N ASP A 57 21.51 -18.94 6.42
CA ASP A 57 21.72 -19.80 7.58
C ASP A 57 20.58 -20.84 7.66
N GLY A 58 20.75 -21.90 6.88
CA GLY A 58 19.73 -22.91 6.63
C GLY A 58 19.37 -23.73 7.87
N GLN A 59 18.08 -23.69 8.24
CA GLN A 59 17.32 -24.82 8.77
C GLN A 59 15.81 -24.51 8.72
N TYR A 60 15.23 -24.57 7.51
CA TYR A 60 13.77 -24.53 7.35
C TYR A 60 13.23 -25.97 7.40
N GLY A 61 12.77 -26.38 8.58
CA GLY A 61 11.99 -27.61 8.76
C GLY A 61 10.61 -27.43 8.15
N LYS A 62 10.18 -28.42 7.36
CA LYS A 62 8.81 -28.54 6.85
C LYS A 62 7.81 -28.62 8.01
N SER A 63 6.91 -27.66 8.12
CA SER A 63 5.65 -27.80 8.86
C SER A 63 4.53 -27.10 8.10
N ASP A 64 3.51 -27.86 7.71
CA ASP A 64 2.33 -27.48 6.92
C ASP A 64 1.34 -26.54 7.66
N ASP A 65 1.80 -25.69 8.58
CA ASP A 65 0.96 -24.86 9.47
C ASP A 65 1.07 -23.34 9.17
N ASN A 66 1.26 -22.95 7.90
CA ASN A 66 1.36 -21.55 7.46
C ASN A 66 -0.02 -20.89 7.30
N ALA A 67 -0.90 -20.98 8.30
CA ALA A 67 -2.09 -20.13 8.31
C ALA A 67 -1.67 -18.70 8.70
N PHE A 68 -1.73 -17.78 7.72
CA PHE A 68 -1.46 -16.34 7.87
C PHE A 68 -2.25 -15.69 9.03
N PHE A 69 -3.39 -16.28 9.36
CA PHE A 69 -4.15 -15.99 10.56
C PHE A 69 -4.08 -17.16 11.55
N LYS A 70 -3.47 -16.94 12.72
CA LYS A 70 -3.60 -17.89 13.84
C LYS A 70 -5.00 -17.76 14.43
N LYS A 71 -5.95 -18.55 13.91
CA LYS A 71 -7.28 -18.71 14.49
C LYS A 71 -7.15 -19.40 15.86
N LYS A 72 -7.43 -18.69 16.96
CA LYS A 72 -7.53 -19.32 18.28
C LYS A 72 -8.99 -19.65 18.57
N GLN A 73 -9.33 -20.94 18.57
CA GLN A 73 -10.66 -21.42 18.98
C GLN A 73 -10.77 -21.26 20.51
N GLY A 74 -11.71 -20.44 20.98
CA GLY A 74 -12.10 -20.40 22.39
C GLY A 74 -12.81 -21.70 22.77
N ASP A 75 -12.55 -22.20 23.98
CA ASP A 75 -13.14 -23.44 24.49
C ASP A 75 -14.68 -23.41 24.44
N LYS A 76 -15.24 -24.57 24.10
CA LYS A 76 -16.65 -24.83 23.80
C LYS A 76 -17.61 -24.36 24.91
N ASN A 77 -18.28 -23.23 24.68
CA ASN A 77 -19.71 -22.95 24.93
C ASN A 77 -19.97 -21.44 24.96
N ASP A 78 -19.88 -20.76 23.80
CA ASP A 78 -20.74 -19.61 23.51
C ASP A 78 -20.60 -19.28 22.02
N SER A 79 -21.68 -18.85 21.39
CA SER A 79 -21.67 -18.38 20.00
C SER A 79 -21.08 -16.96 19.95
N SER A 80 -19.76 -16.79 19.97
CA SER A 80 -19.17 -15.44 19.93
C SER A 80 -17.67 -15.38 19.58
N ASN A 81 -17.37 -14.55 18.57
CA ASN A 81 -16.11 -13.85 18.26
C ASN A 81 -14.84 -14.67 17.99
N GLU A 82 -14.58 -14.91 16.70
CA GLU A 82 -13.26 -15.31 16.19
C GLU A 82 -12.24 -14.17 16.45
N VAL A 83 -11.28 -14.40 17.34
CA VAL A 83 -10.21 -13.43 17.62
C VAL A 83 -9.06 -13.67 16.66
N ILE A 84 -8.96 -12.81 15.64
CA ILE A 84 -7.84 -12.80 14.71
C ILE A 84 -6.69 -11.99 15.32
N ILE A 85 -5.53 -12.63 15.49
CA ILE A 85 -4.29 -11.99 15.99
C ILE A 85 -3.34 -11.79 14.82
N TYR A 86 -2.83 -10.57 14.68
CA TYR A 86 -1.86 -10.17 13.67
C TYR A 86 -0.78 -9.27 14.30
N ASN A 87 0.49 -9.54 14.04
CA ASN A 87 1.63 -8.85 14.67
C ASN A 87 1.52 -8.74 16.21
N GLY A 88 0.99 -9.77 16.87
CA GLY A 88 0.84 -9.80 18.32
C GLY A 88 -0.34 -9.01 18.90
N ILE A 89 -1.19 -8.40 18.07
CA ILE A 89 -2.40 -7.68 18.52
C ILE A 89 -3.65 -8.20 17.82
N THR A 90 -4.82 -7.97 18.42
CA THR A 90 -6.11 -8.31 17.78
C THR A 90 -6.46 -7.31 16.67
N ILE A 91 -7.33 -7.70 15.72
CA ILE A 91 -7.84 -6.76 14.70
C ILE A 91 -8.55 -5.57 15.35
N ASP A 92 -9.39 -5.81 16.36
CA ASP A 92 -10.10 -4.75 17.09
C ASP A 92 -9.14 -3.75 17.74
N GLU A 93 -8.00 -4.22 18.26
CA GLU A 93 -6.94 -3.35 18.75
C GLU A 93 -6.22 -2.61 17.63
N GLY A 94 -5.87 -3.31 16.55
CA GLY A 94 -5.17 -2.75 15.40
C GLY A 94 -5.92 -1.58 14.76
N ILE A 95 -7.25 -1.69 14.64
CA ILE A 95 -8.09 -0.67 14.02
C ILE A 95 -8.57 0.42 14.98
N LYS A 96 -8.11 0.44 16.25
CA LYS A 96 -8.46 1.51 17.19
C LYS A 96 -8.09 2.86 16.59
N SER A 97 -9.01 3.81 16.73
CA SER A 97 -8.85 5.18 16.25
C SER A 97 -8.80 6.15 17.43
N ASN A 98 -8.34 7.37 17.17
CA ASN A 98 -8.32 8.47 18.13
C ASN A 98 -8.75 9.78 17.45
N GLU A 99 -8.91 10.86 18.23
CA GLU A 99 -9.39 12.14 17.72
C GLU A 99 -8.48 12.73 16.62
N SER A 100 -7.16 12.50 16.70
CA SER A 100 -6.19 12.96 15.70
C SER A 100 -6.40 12.27 14.35
N ILE A 101 -6.60 10.95 14.33
CA ILE A 101 -6.89 10.17 13.11
C ILE A 101 -8.23 10.61 12.52
N VAL A 102 -9.28 10.70 13.35
CA VAL A 102 -10.62 11.13 12.93
C VAL A 102 -10.58 12.51 12.31
N SER A 103 -9.98 13.48 13.00
CA SER A 103 -9.87 14.86 12.53
C SER A 103 -9.06 14.95 11.24
N LYS A 104 -7.98 14.17 11.10
CA LYS A 104 -7.19 14.14 9.88
C LYS A 104 -7.99 13.60 8.71
N ALA A 105 -8.72 12.50 8.89
CA ALA A 105 -9.53 11.89 7.83
C ALA A 105 -10.61 12.87 7.34
N ILE A 106 -11.37 13.48 8.25
CA ILE A 106 -12.40 14.48 7.94
C ILE A 106 -11.78 15.69 7.22
N GLN A 107 -10.63 16.19 7.69
CA GLN A 107 -9.94 17.31 7.07
C GLN A 107 -9.56 17.02 5.61
N LEU A 108 -8.99 15.83 5.36
CA LEU A 108 -8.53 15.42 4.04
C LEU A 108 -9.70 15.28 3.05
N THR A 109 -10.82 14.70 3.51
CA THR A 109 -11.95 14.37 2.64
C THR A 109 -13.05 15.43 2.61
N LYS A 110 -12.89 16.57 3.30
CA LYS A 110 -13.92 17.62 3.42
C LYS A 110 -14.56 18.08 2.11
N ASN A 111 -13.81 18.01 1.01
CA ASN A 111 -14.24 18.46 -0.31
C ASN A 111 -14.56 17.30 -1.27
N ALA A 112 -14.36 16.05 -0.85
CA ALA A 112 -14.63 14.87 -1.66
C ALA A 112 -16.11 14.80 -2.04
N LYS A 113 -16.40 14.41 -3.28
CA LYS A 113 -17.74 14.37 -3.87
C LYS A 113 -18.28 12.96 -4.05
N SER A 114 -17.45 11.95 -3.86
CA SER A 114 -17.82 10.54 -3.97
C SER A 114 -17.04 9.68 -2.98
N ASP A 115 -17.52 8.47 -2.73
CA ASP A 115 -16.79 7.48 -1.93
C ASP A 115 -15.46 7.09 -2.61
N ARG A 116 -15.40 7.09 -3.95
CA ARG A 116 -14.16 6.86 -4.69
C ARG A 116 -13.12 7.93 -4.41
N GLU A 117 -13.53 9.20 -4.37
CA GLU A 117 -12.62 10.30 -4.03
C GLU A 117 -12.13 10.22 -2.59
N LYS A 118 -13.02 9.89 -1.62
CA LYS A 118 -12.60 9.64 -0.22
C LYS A 118 -11.57 8.52 -0.18
N ALA A 119 -11.88 7.38 -0.80
CA ALA A 119 -11.00 6.22 -0.84
C ALA A 119 -9.62 6.57 -1.41
N LYS A 120 -9.60 7.36 -2.50
CA LYS A 120 -8.36 7.77 -3.16
C LYS A 120 -7.53 8.73 -2.33
N ILE A 121 -8.18 9.72 -1.70
CA ILE A 121 -7.51 10.71 -0.85
C ILE A 121 -6.85 10.02 0.34
N LEU A 122 -7.57 9.12 1.01
CA LEU A 122 -7.03 8.38 2.15
C LEU A 122 -5.86 7.48 1.74
N TYR A 123 -6.02 6.72 0.65
CA TYR A 123 -4.98 5.88 0.08
C TYR A 123 -3.71 6.68 -0.23
N THR A 124 -3.88 7.82 -0.90
CA THR A 124 -2.77 8.71 -1.30
C THR A 124 -2.08 9.28 -0.09
N TRP A 125 -2.84 9.75 0.91
CA TRP A 125 -2.25 10.35 2.10
C TRP A 125 -1.48 9.31 2.92
N ILE A 126 -2.07 8.14 3.19
CA ILE A 126 -1.39 7.07 3.94
C ILE A 126 -0.15 6.61 3.18
N GLY A 127 -0.28 6.33 1.88
CA GLY A 127 0.82 5.87 1.05
C GLY A 127 2.01 6.83 0.97
N SER A 128 1.74 8.14 0.99
CA SER A 128 2.79 9.18 0.90
C SER A 128 3.30 9.71 2.24
N ASN A 129 2.61 9.44 3.35
CA ASN A 129 2.96 10.00 4.67
C ASN A 129 3.38 8.95 5.69
N ILE A 130 3.09 7.67 5.44
CA ILE A 130 3.49 6.56 6.32
C ILE A 130 4.56 5.75 5.62
N LYS A 131 5.80 5.89 6.08
CA LYS A 131 6.95 5.17 5.53
C LYS A 131 6.85 3.69 5.86
N TYR A 132 7.30 2.84 4.94
CA TYR A 132 7.46 1.43 5.27
C TYR A 132 8.61 1.27 6.29
N ASP A 133 8.46 0.34 7.24
CA ASP A 133 9.44 0.09 8.30
C ASP A 133 10.01 -1.32 8.18
N ASP A 134 11.11 -1.45 7.42
CA ASP A 134 11.76 -2.74 7.15
C ASP A 134 12.31 -3.40 8.41
N ASN A 135 12.79 -2.60 9.36
CA ASN A 135 13.27 -3.11 10.65
C ASN A 135 12.12 -3.72 11.45
N LYS A 136 10.95 -3.08 11.43
CA LYS A 136 9.74 -3.61 12.04
C LYS A 136 9.27 -4.87 11.32
N ALA A 137 9.29 -4.90 10.00
CA ALA A 137 8.95 -6.08 9.21
C ALA A 137 9.83 -7.28 9.58
N GLN A 138 11.15 -7.08 9.63
CA GLN A 138 12.09 -8.12 10.05
C GLN A 138 11.86 -8.61 11.48
N LYS A 139 11.53 -7.71 12.42
CA LYS A 139 11.19 -8.09 13.80
C LYS A 139 9.93 -8.94 13.87
N VAL A 140 8.90 -8.56 13.12
CA VAL A 140 7.65 -9.33 13.04
C VAL A 140 7.91 -10.71 12.44
N LEU A 141 8.68 -10.80 11.36
CA LEU A 141 9.01 -12.08 10.71
C LEU A 141 9.85 -13.00 11.61
N ASN A 142 10.77 -12.45 12.39
CA ASN A 142 11.68 -13.22 13.23
C ASN A 142 11.18 -13.47 14.65
N GLY A 143 10.14 -12.75 15.09
CA GLY A 143 9.66 -12.84 16.45
C GLY A 143 8.93 -14.16 16.70
N LYS A 144 9.14 -14.71 17.90
CA LYS A 144 8.71 -16.07 18.24
C LYS A 144 7.44 -16.08 19.10
N ASP A 145 7.28 -15.04 19.93
CA ASP A 145 6.16 -14.88 20.84
C ASP A 145 5.53 -13.48 20.74
N ALA A 146 4.28 -13.34 21.20
CA ALA A 146 3.55 -12.08 21.14
C ALA A 146 4.23 -10.94 21.93
N ASN A 147 5.01 -11.27 22.97
CA ASN A 147 5.75 -10.29 23.77
C ASN A 147 6.96 -9.70 23.02
N ASP A 148 7.42 -10.35 21.95
CA ASP A 148 8.52 -9.87 21.11
C ASP A 148 8.04 -9.02 19.93
N MET A 149 6.72 -8.91 19.76
CA MET A 149 6.14 -8.17 18.65
C MET A 149 6.24 -6.65 18.88
N PRO A 150 6.65 -5.88 17.87
CA PRO A 150 6.65 -4.44 17.95
C PRO A 150 5.20 -3.91 18.03
N GLU A 151 5.01 -2.75 18.65
CA GLU A 151 3.70 -2.08 18.68
C GLU A 151 3.14 -1.91 17.27
N SER A 152 1.87 -2.25 17.05
CA SER A 152 1.23 -2.27 15.74
C SER A 152 -0.14 -1.59 15.72
N GLY A 153 -0.68 -1.35 14.53
CA GLY A 153 -2.01 -0.79 14.31
C GLY A 153 -2.04 0.68 13.90
N ALA A 154 -3.26 1.20 13.75
CA ALA A 154 -3.55 2.51 13.19
C ALA A 154 -2.93 3.67 13.98
N ILE A 155 -3.02 3.63 15.31
CA ILE A 155 -2.46 4.67 16.19
C ILE A 155 -0.94 4.71 16.04
N CYS A 156 -0.28 3.56 16.16
CA CYS A 156 1.17 3.44 15.98
C CYS A 156 1.62 3.97 14.60
N ALA A 157 0.95 3.55 13.53
CA ALA A 157 1.24 4.04 12.17
C ALA A 157 1.13 5.57 12.07
N PHE A 158 0.03 6.12 12.60
CA PHE A 158 -0.27 7.54 12.50
C PHE A 158 0.70 8.40 13.29
N GLU A 159 1.08 7.98 14.50
CA GLU A 159 1.95 8.73 15.39
C GLU A 159 3.41 8.66 14.94
N ASN A 160 3.90 7.46 14.61
CA ASN A 160 5.28 7.25 14.21
C ASN A 160 5.57 7.68 12.77
N LYS A 161 4.52 7.85 11.94
CA LYS A 161 4.65 8.06 10.49
C LYS A 161 5.43 6.93 9.79
N SER A 162 5.41 5.75 10.39
CA SER A 162 6.01 4.53 9.85
C SER A 162 5.20 3.31 10.26
N GLY A 163 5.29 2.24 9.46
CA GLY A 163 4.64 0.97 9.75
C GLY A 163 4.71 0.02 8.57
N ILE A 164 4.31 -1.22 8.79
CA ILE A 164 4.28 -2.26 7.75
C ILE A 164 2.87 -2.38 7.15
N CYS A 165 2.67 -3.32 6.21
CA CYS A 165 1.41 -3.50 5.46
C CYS A 165 0.17 -3.49 6.36
N PHE A 166 0.19 -4.23 7.46
CA PHE A 166 -0.92 -4.29 8.41
C PHE A 166 -1.19 -2.99 9.15
N ASP A 167 -0.15 -2.25 9.56
CA ASP A 167 -0.33 -0.98 10.27
C ASP A 167 -0.99 0.05 9.35
N LYS A 168 -0.54 0.08 8.09
CA LYS A 168 -1.09 0.95 7.05
C LYS A 168 -2.53 0.55 6.71
N ALA A 169 -2.82 -0.75 6.62
CA ALA A 169 -4.17 -1.24 6.36
C ALA A 169 -5.13 -0.97 7.53
N CYS A 170 -4.66 -1.10 8.77
CA CYS A 170 -5.42 -0.72 9.97
C CYS A 170 -5.70 0.79 9.99
N LEU A 171 -4.71 1.62 9.67
CA LEU A 171 -4.90 3.07 9.58
C LEU A 171 -5.92 3.44 8.50
N TYR A 172 -5.90 2.76 7.35
CA TYR A 172 -6.90 2.95 6.31
C TYR A 172 -8.31 2.63 6.80
N VAL A 173 -8.50 1.53 7.55
CA VAL A 173 -9.80 1.20 8.18
C VAL A 173 -10.23 2.31 9.15
N ALA A 174 -9.34 2.73 10.06
CA ALA A 174 -9.63 3.74 11.07
C ALA A 174 -10.03 5.10 10.45
N MET A 175 -9.35 5.51 9.37
CA MET A 175 -9.67 6.74 8.65
C MET A 175 -10.94 6.61 7.81
N SER A 176 -11.19 5.45 7.18
CA SER A 176 -12.39 5.21 6.37
C SER A 176 -13.66 5.25 7.21
N ARG A 177 -13.64 4.61 8.38
CA ARG A 177 -14.73 4.66 9.36
C ARG A 177 -15.06 6.09 9.81
N ALA A 178 -14.06 6.95 9.93
CA ALA A 178 -14.24 8.35 10.34
C ALA A 178 -14.96 9.22 9.29
N VAL A 179 -15.02 8.76 8.03
CA VAL A 179 -15.61 9.51 6.91
C VAL A 179 -16.77 8.76 6.24
N ASP A 180 -17.33 7.78 6.95
CA ASP A 180 -18.44 6.93 6.52
C ASP A 180 -18.15 6.26 5.16
N LEU A 181 -16.91 5.80 4.97
CA LEU A 181 -16.50 4.98 3.83
C LEU A 181 -16.47 3.53 4.27
N LYS A 182 -17.35 2.71 3.70
CA LYS A 182 -17.42 1.28 3.99
C LYS A 182 -16.15 0.57 3.51
N VAL A 183 -15.54 -0.22 4.39
CA VAL A 183 -14.17 -0.72 4.23
C VAL A 183 -14.03 -2.16 4.73
N ARG A 184 -13.16 -2.93 4.09
CA ARG A 184 -12.70 -4.25 4.58
C ARG A 184 -11.21 -4.22 4.85
N LEU A 185 -10.81 -5.04 5.80
CA LEU A 185 -9.42 -5.46 5.98
C LEU A 185 -9.28 -6.86 5.39
N ILE A 186 -8.38 -7.02 4.44
CA ILE A 186 -8.10 -8.28 3.77
C ILE A 186 -6.73 -8.76 4.26
N GLY A 187 -6.64 -10.05 4.59
CA GLY A 187 -5.36 -10.71 4.71
C GLY A 187 -5.21 -11.82 3.69
N GLY A 188 -3.97 -12.04 3.29
CA GLY A 188 -3.62 -13.08 2.36
C GLY A 188 -2.13 -13.01 2.05
N GLN A 189 -1.79 -13.17 0.78
CA GLN A 189 -0.40 -13.24 0.34
C GLN A 189 -0.16 -12.30 -0.83
N ILE A 190 1.07 -11.82 -0.96
CA ILE A 190 1.55 -11.12 -2.15
C ILE A 190 2.73 -11.88 -2.76
N LEU A 191 2.77 -11.93 -4.10
CA LEU A 191 3.91 -12.48 -4.83
C LEU A 191 5.02 -11.43 -4.92
N ASP A 192 6.18 -11.73 -4.34
CA ASP A 192 7.35 -10.87 -4.44
C ASP A 192 8.05 -11.00 -5.81
N GLU A 193 9.04 -10.14 -6.07
CA GLU A 193 9.83 -10.15 -7.31
C GLU A 193 10.66 -11.43 -7.52
N ASN A 194 10.89 -12.21 -6.46
CA ASN A 194 11.58 -13.49 -6.50
C ASN A 194 10.62 -14.68 -6.71
N GLY A 195 9.32 -14.41 -6.87
CA GLY A 195 8.28 -15.41 -7.06
C GLY A 195 7.89 -16.15 -5.77
N GLN A 196 8.18 -15.60 -4.61
CA GLN A 196 7.77 -16.13 -3.31
C GLN A 196 6.50 -15.44 -2.81
N TYR A 197 5.63 -16.22 -2.17
CA TYR A 197 4.47 -15.66 -1.51
C TYR A 197 4.84 -15.21 -0.09
N LEU A 198 4.62 -13.92 0.18
CA LEU A 198 4.80 -13.32 1.49
C LEU A 198 3.45 -12.93 2.07
N GLY A 199 3.32 -13.09 3.38
CA GLY A 199 2.10 -12.68 4.09
C GLY A 199 1.85 -11.17 3.95
N HIS A 200 0.61 -10.80 3.60
CA HIS A 200 0.27 -9.42 3.28
C HIS A 200 -1.14 -9.02 3.73
N ALA A 201 -1.30 -7.72 4.04
CA ALA A 201 -2.57 -7.14 4.46
C ALA A 201 -2.85 -5.85 3.69
N TRP A 202 -4.08 -5.71 3.20
CA TRP A 202 -4.54 -4.56 2.44
C TRP A 202 -6.04 -4.32 2.66
N ASN A 203 -6.65 -3.42 1.90
CA ASN A 203 -8.04 -3.05 2.07
C ASN A 203 -8.87 -3.26 0.82
N GLN A 204 -10.19 -3.37 1.04
CA GLN A 204 -11.16 -3.05 0.01
C GLN A 204 -12.02 -1.89 0.47
N ALA A 205 -12.38 -0.99 -0.45
CA ALA A 205 -13.34 0.07 -0.19
C ALA A 205 -14.60 -0.18 -1.04
N TYR A 206 -15.77 -0.04 -0.45
CA TYR A 206 -17.03 -0.13 -1.19
C TYR A 206 -17.37 1.23 -1.77
N ILE A 207 -17.43 1.30 -3.09
CA ILE A 207 -17.79 2.53 -3.80
C ILE A 207 -19.29 2.47 -4.08
N LYS A 208 -20.07 3.20 -3.28
CA LYS A 208 -21.53 3.15 -3.30
C LYS A 208 -22.09 3.53 -4.67
N GLU A 209 -21.49 4.53 -5.32
CA GLU A 209 -21.93 5.02 -6.63
C GLU A 209 -21.70 3.99 -7.75
N GLU A 210 -20.75 3.08 -7.57
CA GLU A 210 -20.42 2.01 -8.52
C GLU A 210 -20.99 0.65 -8.11
N ASN A 211 -21.57 0.55 -6.91
CA ASN A 211 -22.08 -0.70 -6.33
C ASN A 211 -21.05 -1.84 -6.36
N LYS A 212 -19.78 -1.53 -6.06
CA LYS A 212 -18.67 -2.49 -6.13
C LYS A 212 -17.63 -2.27 -5.03
N TRP A 213 -16.94 -3.33 -4.67
CA TRP A 213 -15.71 -3.27 -3.88
C TRP A 213 -14.51 -3.04 -4.80
N ILE A 214 -13.63 -2.12 -4.42
CA ILE A 214 -12.35 -1.89 -5.09
C ILE A 214 -11.20 -2.29 -4.17
N ASN A 215 -10.13 -2.82 -4.72
CA ASN A 215 -8.92 -3.10 -3.96
C ASN A 215 -8.11 -1.81 -3.73
N VAL A 216 -7.57 -1.67 -2.52
CA VAL A 216 -6.78 -0.51 -2.09
C VAL A 216 -5.61 -0.98 -1.23
N ASP A 217 -4.39 -0.75 -1.68
CA ASP A 217 -3.19 -1.10 -0.94
C ASP A 217 -2.18 0.05 -0.89
N SER A 218 -2.18 0.76 0.23
CA SER A 218 -1.29 1.91 0.43
C SER A 218 0.18 1.55 0.69
N THR A 219 0.52 0.25 0.80
CA THR A 219 1.88 -0.21 1.10
C THR A 219 2.84 0.19 -0.02
N PHE A 220 2.46 -0.09 -1.26
CA PHE A 220 3.31 0.08 -2.44
C PHE A 220 3.12 1.43 -3.16
N TYR A 221 2.50 2.41 -2.50
CA TYR A 221 2.24 3.72 -3.10
C TYR A 221 3.52 4.39 -3.66
N GLU A 222 4.65 4.24 -2.96
CA GLU A 222 5.94 4.80 -3.38
C GLU A 222 6.47 4.19 -4.69
N GLY A 223 6.08 2.96 -5.01
CA GLY A 223 6.41 2.27 -6.26
C GLY A 223 5.72 2.87 -7.49
N GLY A 224 4.86 3.87 -7.29
CA GLY A 224 3.96 4.43 -8.30
C GLY A 224 2.54 4.01 -7.95
N ASN A 225 1.61 4.95 -8.12
CA ASN A 225 0.22 4.85 -7.70
C ASN A 225 -0.57 3.75 -8.46
N TYR A 226 -0.15 2.50 -8.30
CA TYR A 226 -0.61 1.35 -9.06
C TYR A 226 -1.62 0.53 -8.27
N TYR A 227 -1.62 0.54 -6.94
CA TYR A 227 -2.46 -0.35 -6.14
C TYR A 227 -3.75 0.31 -5.61
N PHE A 228 -4.45 1.00 -6.51
CA PHE A 228 -5.77 1.57 -6.26
C PHE A 228 -6.70 1.26 -7.43
N ASP A 229 -7.65 0.35 -7.22
CA ASP A 229 -8.62 -0.13 -8.23
C ASP A 229 -7.99 -0.35 -9.61
N SER A 230 -6.92 -1.12 -9.65
CA SER A 230 -6.16 -1.38 -10.87
C SER A 230 -6.09 -2.87 -11.19
N GLU A 231 -5.62 -3.18 -12.40
CA GLU A 231 -5.30 -4.54 -12.83
C GLU A 231 -4.02 -5.09 -12.17
N PHE A 232 -3.25 -4.25 -11.47
CA PHE A 232 -2.03 -4.65 -10.74
C PHE A 232 -2.33 -5.27 -9.38
N PHE A 233 -3.39 -6.08 -9.29
CA PHE A 233 -3.69 -6.89 -8.10
C PHE A 233 -3.54 -8.40 -8.38
N ASP A 234 -3.00 -8.76 -9.55
CA ASP A 234 -2.76 -10.16 -9.94
C ASP A 234 -1.68 -10.84 -9.07
N ASP A 235 -0.85 -10.06 -8.39
CA ASP A 235 0.14 -10.49 -7.39
C ASP A 235 -0.47 -10.64 -5.98
N HIS A 236 -1.68 -10.12 -5.73
CA HIS A 236 -2.39 -10.29 -4.45
C HIS A 236 -3.31 -11.51 -4.48
N LYS A 237 -3.05 -12.43 -3.56
CA LYS A 237 -3.93 -13.59 -3.32
C LYS A 237 -4.69 -13.38 -2.02
N ALA A 238 -5.95 -12.96 -2.12
CA ALA A 238 -6.86 -12.84 -0.98
C ALA A 238 -7.15 -14.21 -0.35
N GLU A 239 -7.05 -14.31 0.97
CA GLU A 239 -7.35 -15.54 1.71
C GLU A 239 -8.52 -15.37 2.67
N ASP A 240 -8.58 -14.25 3.40
CA ASP A 240 -9.66 -13.98 4.35
C ASP A 240 -10.06 -12.50 4.40
N ILE A 241 -11.32 -12.25 4.75
CA ILE A 241 -11.82 -10.93 5.13
C ILE A 241 -11.73 -10.85 6.65
N ALA A 242 -10.65 -10.26 7.15
CA ALA A 242 -10.40 -10.12 8.58
C ALA A 242 -11.43 -9.22 9.30
N GLY A 243 -12.10 -8.35 8.55
CA GLY A 243 -13.25 -7.60 9.04
C GLY A 243 -13.84 -6.67 7.99
N GLU A 244 -15.08 -6.22 8.25
CA GLU A 244 -15.85 -5.29 7.43
C GLU A 244 -16.51 -4.25 8.35
N TRP A 245 -16.41 -2.97 7.99
CA TRP A 245 -16.98 -1.85 8.73
C TRP A 245 -17.65 -0.85 7.79
#